data_AF-A0A942GIG9-F1
#
_entry.id   AF-A0A942GIG9-F1
#
_cell.length_a   1.000
_cell.length_b   1.000
_cell.length_c   1.000
_cell.angle_alpha   90.00
_cell.angle_beta   90.00
_cell.angle_gamma   90.00
#
_symmetry.space_group_name_H-M   'P 1'
#
loop_
_entity.id
_entity.type
_entity.pdbx_description
1 polymer ?
#
loop_
_entity_poly.entity_id
_entity_poly.type
_entity_poly.pdbx_seq_one_letter_code
_entity_poly.pdbx_strand_id
1 'polypeptide(L)'
;MTEKRRVGITDTTLRDAHQSLMATRMQLKHMLGVAEMMDEVGFHSMEVWGGATFDSCLRFLDEDPWERLRTLRSIIKKTKLQMLLRGQNLVGYRHYSDDVVDAFVRKSVSYGMDVFRIFDALNDTRNM
;
A
#
# COMPACT_ATOMS: atom_id res chain seq x y z
N MET A 1 -8.82 -15.50 -34.68
CA MET A 1 -8.79 -14.14 -34.09
C MET A 1 -8.32 -14.28 -32.66
N THR A 2 -7.18 -13.72 -32.29
CA THR A 2 -6.73 -13.67 -30.89
C THR A 2 -7.72 -12.84 -30.07
N GLU A 3 -8.24 -13.39 -28.98
CA GLU A 3 -9.12 -12.66 -28.05
C GLU A 3 -8.47 -11.34 -27.61
N LYS A 4 -9.27 -10.27 -27.59
CA LYS A 4 -8.81 -8.94 -27.23
C LYS A 4 -8.60 -8.90 -25.71
N ARG A 5 -7.34 -8.99 -25.26
CA ARG A 5 -6.98 -8.99 -23.83
C ARG A 5 -7.28 -7.63 -23.19
N ARG A 6 -8.04 -7.63 -22.09
CA ARG A 6 -8.25 -6.43 -21.26
C ARG A 6 -7.02 -6.17 -20.39
N VAL A 7 -6.53 -4.92 -20.38
CA VAL A 7 -5.43 -4.48 -19.53
C VAL A 7 -5.98 -4.10 -18.16
N GLY A 8 -5.39 -4.64 -17.09
CA GLY A 8 -5.71 -4.26 -15.72
C GLY A 8 -4.99 -2.97 -15.33
N ILE A 9 -5.68 -2.07 -14.63
CA ILE A 9 -5.13 -0.80 -14.16
C ILE A 9 -5.03 -0.83 -12.63
N THR A 10 -3.88 -0.43 -12.09
CA THR A 10 -3.72 -0.19 -10.65
C THR A 10 -3.74 1.30 -10.39
N ASP A 11 -4.68 1.75 -9.56
CA ASP A 11 -4.69 3.13 -9.09
C ASP A 11 -3.64 3.34 -8.00
N THR A 12 -2.97 4.50 -8.02
CA THR A 12 -1.94 4.88 -7.04
C THR A 12 -2.26 6.19 -6.33
N THR A 13 -3.48 6.70 -6.51
CA THR A 13 -3.90 8.02 -6.01
C THR A 13 -3.76 8.10 -4.49
N LEU A 14 -4.10 7.03 -3.77
CA LEU A 14 -4.08 6.97 -2.30
C LEU A 14 -2.69 6.64 -1.71
N ARG A 15 -1.65 6.43 -2.53
CA ARG A 15 -0.27 6.16 -2.09
C ARG A 15 0.78 6.94 -2.87
N ASP A 16 1.15 6.49 -4.07
CA ASP A 16 2.32 7.00 -4.79
C ASP A 16 2.12 8.41 -5.35
N ALA A 17 0.88 8.74 -5.75
CA ALA A 17 0.58 10.04 -6.34
C ALA A 17 0.86 11.18 -5.36
N HIS A 18 0.28 11.13 -4.15
CA HIS A 18 0.51 12.17 -3.13
C HIS A 18 1.89 12.07 -2.49
N GLN A 19 2.50 10.88 -2.46
CA GLN A 19 3.91 10.74 -2.07
C GLN A 19 4.82 11.54 -3.01
N SER A 20 4.56 11.50 -4.31
CA SER A 20 5.34 12.21 -5.33
C SER A 20 5.02 13.71 -5.40
N LEU A 21 3.75 14.08 -5.33
CA LEU A 21 3.28 15.44 -5.60
C LEU A 21 3.14 16.31 -4.36
N MET A 22 2.92 15.71 -3.18
CA MET A 22 2.56 16.42 -1.95
C MET A 22 3.28 15.87 -0.73
N ALA A 23 4.50 15.36 -0.93
CA ALA A 23 5.37 14.85 0.12
C ALA A 23 4.70 13.86 1.08
N THR A 24 3.74 13.06 0.61
CA THR A 24 3.01 12.05 1.42
C THR A 24 2.07 12.62 2.48
N ARG A 25 1.59 13.88 2.32
CA ARG A 25 0.80 14.59 3.34
C ARG A 25 -0.72 14.41 3.25
N MET A 26 -1.21 13.48 2.44
CA MET A 26 -2.64 13.18 2.39
C MET A 26 -3.08 12.45 3.69
N GLN A 27 -3.94 13.11 4.47
CA GLN A 27 -4.60 12.54 5.66
C GLN A 27 -5.71 11.55 5.28
N LEU A 28 -5.98 10.59 6.17
CA LEU A 28 -6.99 9.55 5.98
C LEU A 28 -8.36 10.15 5.65
N LYS A 29 -8.80 11.18 6.38
CA LYS A 29 -10.12 11.82 6.18
C LYS A 29 -10.38 12.29 4.75
N HIS A 30 -9.34 12.71 4.02
CA HIS A 30 -9.47 13.14 2.62
C HIS A 30 -9.62 11.95 1.67
N MET A 31 -9.05 10.80 2.02
CA MET A 31 -9.18 9.56 1.25
C MET A 31 -10.61 8.99 1.36
N LEU A 32 -11.21 9.08 2.56
CA LEU A 32 -12.52 8.47 2.83
C LEU A 32 -13.64 9.02 1.93
N GLY A 33 -13.58 10.29 1.54
CA GLY A 33 -14.62 10.93 0.73
C GLY A 33 -14.77 10.38 -0.69
N VAL A 34 -13.78 9.63 -1.19
CA VAL A 34 -13.77 9.07 -2.55
C VAL A 34 -13.59 7.55 -2.58
N ALA A 35 -13.22 6.93 -1.45
CA ALA A 35 -12.84 5.52 -1.38
C ALA A 35 -13.92 4.55 -1.88
N GLU A 36 -15.20 4.76 -1.53
CA GLU A 36 -16.31 3.92 -1.99
C GLU A 36 -16.51 4.03 -3.51
N MET A 37 -16.47 5.24 -4.07
CA MET A 37 -16.58 5.45 -5.51
C MET A 37 -15.41 4.80 -6.27
N MET A 38 -14.19 4.87 -5.72
CA MET A 38 -13.02 4.21 -6.31
C MET A 38 -13.15 2.68 -6.31
N ASP A 39 -13.77 2.10 -5.29
CA ASP A 39 -13.98 0.65 -5.19
C ASP A 39 -14.90 0.10 -6.30
N GLU A 40 -15.81 0.93 -6.82
CA GLU A 40 -16.73 0.57 -7.91
C GLU A 40 -16.12 0.65 -9.31
N VAL A 41 -14.95 1.29 -9.48
CA VAL A 41 -14.35 1.53 -10.81
C VAL A 41 -13.93 0.22 -11.50
N GLY A 42 -13.59 -0.81 -10.71
CA GLY A 42 -13.10 -2.09 -11.22
C GLY A 42 -11.61 -2.09 -11.55
N PHE A 43 -10.81 -1.44 -10.71
CA PHE A 43 -9.34 -1.52 -10.79
C PHE A 43 -8.84 -2.95 -10.55
N HIS A 44 -7.67 -3.28 -11.12
CA HIS A 44 -6.97 -4.51 -10.81
C HIS A 44 -6.53 -4.55 -9.33
N SER A 45 -6.02 -3.43 -8.84
CA SER A 45 -5.74 -3.18 -7.43
C SER A 45 -5.72 -1.68 -7.16
N MET A 46 -5.83 -1.30 -5.89
CA MET A 46 -5.60 0.06 -5.43
C MET A 46 -4.38 0.05 -4.52
N GLU A 47 -3.35 0.80 -4.89
CA GLU A 47 -2.18 0.97 -4.05
C GLU A 47 -2.44 2.05 -3.01
N VAL A 48 -2.56 1.63 -1.75
CA VAL A 48 -3.04 2.49 -0.66
C VAL A 48 -2.09 2.55 0.54
N TRP A 49 -1.02 1.74 0.53
CA TRP A 49 -0.17 1.55 1.70
C TRP A 49 1.30 1.23 1.35
N GLY A 50 2.17 1.22 2.36
CA GLY A 50 3.60 1.03 2.18
C GLY A 50 4.32 2.28 1.67
N GLY A 51 5.55 2.12 1.18
CA GLY A 51 6.41 3.26 0.83
C GLY A 51 6.59 4.22 2.02
N ALA A 52 6.49 5.53 1.77
CA ALA A 52 6.68 6.55 2.81
C ALA A 52 5.42 6.79 3.67
N THR A 53 4.27 6.18 3.33
CA THR A 53 3.02 6.43 4.05
C THR A 53 3.09 6.00 5.51
N PHE A 54 3.82 4.91 5.82
CA PHE A 54 3.95 4.40 7.18
C PHE A 54 4.66 5.39 8.11
N ASP A 55 5.83 5.90 7.72
CA ASP A 55 6.54 6.95 8.47
C ASP A 55 5.75 8.26 8.48
N SER A 56 5.13 8.65 7.35
CA SER A 56 4.42 9.92 7.28
C SER A 56 3.19 9.97 8.19
N CYS A 57 2.44 8.87 8.32
CA CYS A 57 1.34 8.76 9.27
C CYS A 57 1.81 9.09 10.69
N LEU A 58 2.87 8.41 11.14
CA LEU A 58 3.39 8.53 12.50
C LEU A 58 4.08 9.88 12.75
N ARG A 59 4.86 10.37 11.78
CA ARG A 59 5.76 11.52 11.97
C ARG A 59 5.08 12.86 11.74
N PHE A 60 4.15 12.95 10.80
CA PHE A 60 3.64 14.25 10.32
C PHE A 60 2.13 14.41 10.40
N LEU A 61 1.38 13.31 10.41
CA LEU A 61 -0.08 13.35 10.33
C LEU A 61 -0.76 13.06 11.66
N ASP A 62 -0.01 12.57 12.65
CA ASP A 62 -0.54 12.09 13.93
C ASP A 62 -1.63 11.01 13.71
N GLU A 63 -1.35 10.09 12.77
CA GLU A 63 -2.25 9.01 12.39
C GLU A 63 -1.57 7.65 12.59
N ASP A 64 -2.35 6.63 12.97
CA ASP A 64 -1.88 5.25 12.99
C ASP A 64 -1.95 4.65 11.56
N PRO A 65 -0.82 4.25 10.95
CA PRO A 65 -0.82 3.63 9.62
C PRO A 65 -1.61 2.32 9.57
N TRP A 66 -1.72 1.58 10.67
CA TRP A 66 -2.51 0.35 10.74
C TRP A 66 -4.02 0.63 10.75
N GLU A 67 -4.45 1.68 11.45
CA GLU A 67 -5.85 2.09 11.43
C GLU A 67 -6.26 2.67 10.08
N ARG A 68 -5.35 3.38 9.41
CA ARG A 68 -5.52 3.77 8.01
C ARG A 68 -5.81 2.57 7.11
N LEU A 69 -5.00 1.50 7.20
CA LEU A 69 -5.21 0.29 6.41
C LEU A 69 -6.56 -0.37 6.73
N ARG A 70 -6.89 -0.55 8.01
CA ARG A 70 -8.17 -1.14 8.45
C ARG A 70 -9.38 -0.34 7.98
N THR A 71 -9.32 0.98 8.07
CA THR A 71 -10.40 1.88 7.67
C THR A 71 -10.60 1.84 6.15
N LEU A 72 -9.51 1.88 5.38
CA LEU A 72 -9.62 1.75 3.92
C LEU A 72 -10.16 0.37 3.52
N ARG A 73 -9.72 -0.71 4.19
CA ARG A 73 -10.29 -2.04 3.99
C ARG A 73 -11.75 -2.15 4.42
N SER A 74 -12.19 -1.38 5.41
CA SER A 74 -13.59 -1.39 5.86
C SER A 74 -14.55 -0.78 4.83
N ILE A 75 -14.04 0.07 3.94
CA ILE A 75 -14.80 0.76 2.90
C ILE A 75 -14.59 0.11 1.53
N ILE A 76 -13.33 -0.06 1.12
CA ILE A 76 -12.95 -0.72 -0.13
C ILE A 76 -13.09 -2.22 0.13
N LYS A 77 -14.02 -2.90 -0.54
CA LYS A 77 -14.33 -4.33 -0.36
C LYS A 77 -14.16 -5.15 -1.63
N LYS A 78 -14.37 -4.55 -2.80
CA LYS A 78 -14.37 -5.22 -4.10
C LYS A 78 -12.97 -5.29 -4.70
N THR A 79 -12.21 -4.23 -4.52
CA THR A 79 -10.89 -4.04 -5.11
C THR A 79 -9.79 -4.55 -4.17
N LYS A 80 -8.76 -5.15 -4.76
CA LYS A 80 -7.58 -5.62 -4.02
C LYS A 80 -6.77 -4.44 -3.51
N LEU A 81 -6.40 -4.45 -2.24
CA LEU A 81 -5.47 -3.48 -1.67
C LEU A 81 -4.03 -3.92 -1.94
N GLN A 82 -3.23 -3.00 -2.48
CA GLN A 82 -1.82 -3.21 -2.78
C GLN A 82 -0.95 -2.31 -1.91
N MET A 83 0.24 -2.81 -1.58
CA MET A 83 1.31 -2.02 -0.99
C MET A 83 2.65 -2.17 -1.71
N LEU A 84 3.52 -1.18 -1.53
CA LEU A 84 4.95 -1.25 -1.84
C LEU A 84 5.74 -1.65 -0.59
N LEU A 85 6.49 -2.75 -0.68
CA LEU A 85 7.33 -3.27 0.41
C LEU A 85 8.79 -3.37 -0.05
N ARG A 86 9.72 -2.76 0.68
CA ARG A 86 11.14 -2.77 0.34
C ARG A 86 11.86 -3.97 0.97
N GLY A 87 11.56 -5.18 0.50
CA GLY A 87 12.27 -6.41 0.87
C GLY A 87 12.60 -6.50 2.37
N GLN A 88 13.85 -6.81 2.69
CA GLN A 88 14.39 -6.88 4.05
C GLN A 88 14.30 -5.59 4.87
N ASN A 89 14.07 -4.44 4.22
CA ASN A 89 13.90 -3.14 4.89
C ASN A 89 12.45 -2.86 5.26
N LEU A 90 11.49 -3.64 4.77
CA LEU A 90 10.07 -3.44 4.96
C LEU A 90 9.62 -2.02 4.56
N VAL A 91 9.15 -1.25 5.52
CA VAL A 91 8.77 0.16 5.41
C VAL A 91 9.70 1.07 6.24
N GLY A 92 10.82 0.53 6.71
CA GLY A 92 11.83 1.23 7.51
C GLY A 92 13.08 1.59 6.72
N TYR A 93 14.13 2.03 7.41
CA TYR A 93 15.35 2.61 6.82
C TYR A 93 16.61 1.73 6.92
N ARG A 94 16.48 0.50 7.43
CA ARG A 94 17.56 -0.49 7.58
C ARG A 94 17.02 -1.90 7.36
N HIS A 95 17.91 -2.88 7.23
CA HIS A 95 17.54 -4.29 7.22
C HIS A 95 17.00 -4.71 8.60
N TYR A 96 15.99 -5.57 8.59
CA TYR A 96 15.43 -6.22 9.76
C TYR A 96 15.72 -7.72 9.72
N SER A 97 15.64 -8.39 10.87
CA SER A 97 15.69 -9.84 10.95
C SER A 97 14.43 -10.48 10.37
N ASP A 98 14.54 -11.73 9.92
CA ASP A 98 13.46 -12.43 9.21
C ASP A 98 12.19 -12.57 10.05
N ASP A 99 12.30 -12.70 11.37
CA ASP A 99 11.16 -12.76 12.29
C ASP A 99 10.34 -11.46 12.29
N VAL A 100 10.99 -10.30 12.15
CA VAL A 100 10.32 -9.01 12.01
C VAL A 100 9.65 -8.89 10.65
N VAL A 101 10.29 -9.39 9.59
CA VAL A 101 9.71 -9.44 8.24
C VAL A 101 8.44 -10.27 8.23
N ASP A 102 8.51 -11.50 8.76
CA ASP A 102 7.39 -12.41 8.91
C ASP A 102 6.25 -11.79 9.71
N ALA A 103 6.56 -11.19 10.87
CA ALA A 103 5.57 -10.55 11.71
C ALA A 103 4.87 -9.39 10.98
N PHE A 104 5.63 -8.56 10.26
CA PHE A 104 5.10 -7.42 9.53
C PHE A 104 4.17 -7.86 8.39
N VAL A 105 4.57 -8.85 7.59
CA VAL A 105 3.75 -9.37 6.49
C VAL A 105 2.48 -10.03 7.02
N ARG A 106 2.59 -10.91 8.03
CA ARG A 106 1.43 -11.55 8.67
C ARG A 106 0.44 -10.51 9.22
N LYS A 107 0.94 -9.46 9.87
CA LYS A 107 0.11 -8.39 10.40
C LYS A 107 -0.58 -7.61 9.28
N SER A 108 0.15 -7.28 8.21
CA SER A 108 -0.39 -6.58 7.03
C SER A 108 -1.51 -7.36 6.36
N VAL A 109 -1.33 -8.66 6.16
CA VAL A 109 -2.38 -9.56 5.63
C VAL A 109 -3.59 -9.58 6.57
N SER A 110 -3.37 -9.73 7.88
CA SER A 110 -4.47 -9.77 8.86
C SER A 110 -5.31 -8.48 8.90
N TYR A 111 -4.77 -7.37 8.43
CA TYR A 111 -5.45 -6.06 8.38
C TYR A 111 -6.03 -5.76 6.99
N GLY A 112 -5.92 -6.71 6.04
CA GLY A 112 -6.60 -6.67 4.76
C GLY A 112 -5.74 -6.30 3.56
N MET A 113 -4.41 -6.38 3.66
CA MET A 113 -3.53 -6.25 2.50
C MET A 113 -3.64 -7.50 1.61
N ASP A 114 -3.85 -7.31 0.30
CA ASP A 114 -4.02 -8.41 -0.65
C ASP A 114 -2.77 -8.64 -1.52
N VAL A 115 -2.11 -7.55 -1.94
CA VAL A 115 -1.01 -7.60 -2.92
C VAL A 115 0.23 -6.89 -2.36
N PHE A 116 1.35 -7.62 -2.33
CA PHE A 116 2.65 -7.08 -1.94
C PHE A 116 3.51 -6.91 -3.18
N ARG A 117 3.86 -5.65 -3.51
CA ARG A 117 4.89 -5.34 -4.49
C ARG A 117 6.23 -5.27 -3.76
N ILE A 118 6.99 -6.36 -3.85
CA ILE A 118 8.30 -6.50 -3.20
C ILE A 118 9.39 -6.00 -4.15
N PHE A 119 10.30 -5.18 -3.64
CA PHE A 119 11.49 -4.75 -4.38
C PHE A 119 12.70 -4.59 -3.45
N ASP A 120 13.89 -4.70 -4.04
CA ASP A 120 15.15 -4.31 -3.43
C ASP A 120 15.72 -3.10 -4.20
N ALA A 121 16.33 -2.15 -3.49
CA ALA A 121 16.82 -0.91 -4.10
C ALA A 121 18.01 -1.11 -5.07
N LEU A 122 18.72 -2.23 -4.96
CA LEU A 122 19.87 -2.64 -5.75
C LEU A 122 19.59 -3.92 -6.58
N ASN A 123 18.33 -4.37 -6.65
CA ASN A 123 17.91 -5.60 -7.31
C ASN A 123 18.60 -6.87 -6.78
N ASP A 124 18.96 -6.89 -5.50
CA ASP A 124 19.48 -8.09 -4.87
C ASP A 124 18.35 -9.05 -4.48
N THR A 125 18.24 -10.16 -5.20
CA THR A 125 17.21 -11.19 -4.97
C THR A 125 17.28 -11.86 -3.59
N ARG A 126 18.39 -11.75 -2.88
CA ARG A 126 18.53 -12.30 -1.52
C ARG A 126 17.75 -11.50 -0.47
N ASN A 127 17.42 -10.25 -0.77
CA ASN A 127 16.68 -9.36 0.12
C ASN A 127 15.16 -9.35 -0.16
N MET A 128 14.68 -10.21 -1.07
CA MET A 128 13.28 -10.26 -1.54
C MET A 128 12.56 -11.53 -1.12
#